data_AF-A0A0Q7JW88-F1
#
_entry.id   AF-A0A0Q7JW88-F1
#
_cell.length_a   1.000
_cell.length_b   1.000
_cell.length_c   1.000
_cell.angle_alpha   90.00
_cell.angle_beta   90.00
_cell.angle_gamma   90.00
#
_symmetry.space_group_name_H-M   'P 1'
#
loop_
_entity.id
_entity.type
_entity.pdbx_description
1 polymer ?
#
loop_
_entity_poly.entity_id
_entity_poly.type
_entity_poly.pdbx_seq_one_letter_code
_entity_poly.pdbx_strand_id
1 'polypeptide(L)' 'MTPADVEERSQLARFLDPSAFPASGEELVAAAQANQAPDVVVDRLRRLPAGEQFENTQDVARAAGLGTEERRT' A
#
# COMPACT_ATOMS: atom_id res chain seq x y z
N MET A 1 4.96 -13.05 10.91
CA MET A 1 5.16 -11.86 10.07
C MET A 1 6.66 -11.74 9.91
N THR A 2 7.21 -11.70 8.68
CA THR A 2 8.67 -11.66 8.53
C THR A 2 9.17 -10.22 8.72
N PRO A 3 10.43 -10.00 9.14
CA PRO A 3 11.01 -8.66 9.19
C PRO A 3 10.98 -7.95 7.82
N ALA A 4 11.01 -8.70 6.71
CA ALA A 4 10.88 -8.15 5.36
C ALA A 4 9.49 -7.55 5.09
N ASP A 5 8.41 -8.18 5.59
CA ASP A 5 7.05 -7.64 5.48
C ASP A 5 6.90 -6.29 6.21
N VAL A 6 7.58 -6.15 7.36
CA VAL A 6 7.52 -4.92 8.16
C VAL A 6 8.26 -3.78 7.47
N GLU A 7 9.41 -4.08 6.86
CA GLU A 7 10.19 -3.10 6.09
C GLU A 7 9.39 -2.60 4.87
N GLU A 8 8.80 -3.50 4.08
CA GLU A 8 7.97 -3.16 2.93
C GLU A 8 6.75 -2.30 3.33
N ARG A 9 6.09 -2.64 4.44
CA ARG A 9 4.97 -1.83 4.97
C ARG A 9 5.43 -0.44 5.40
N SER A 10 6.62 -0.34 5.99
CA SER A 10 7.20 0.93 6.43
C SER A 10 7.57 1.81 5.24
N GLN A 11 8.03 1.21 4.14
CA GLN A 11 8.24 1.92 2.88
C GLN A 11 6.91 2.46 2.32
N LEU A 12 5.84 1.66 2.28
CA LEU A 12 4.51 2.15 1.88
C LEU A 12 4.00 3.31 2.74
N ALA A 13 4.14 3.19 4.07
CA ALA A 13 3.74 4.23 5.01
C ALA A 13 4.54 5.53 4.87
N ARG A 14 5.77 5.46 4.34
CA ARG A 14 6.60 6.65 4.10
C ARG A 14 6.09 7.51 2.95
N PHE A 15 5.42 6.91 1.96
CA PHE A 15 4.96 7.61 0.75
C PHE A 15 3.45 7.86 0.73
N LEU A 16 2.70 7.31 1.69
CA LEU A 16 1.26 7.51 1.84
C LEU A 16 1.00 8.25 3.15
N ASP A 17 0.56 9.51 3.03
CA ASP A 17 0.24 10.31 4.20
C ASP A 17 -1.08 9.84 4.85
N PRO A 18 -1.16 9.71 6.19
CA PRO A 18 -2.39 9.33 6.87
C PRO A 18 -3.59 10.26 6.57
N SER A 19 -3.34 11.53 6.24
CA SER A 19 -4.39 12.49 5.89
C SER A 19 -4.94 12.31 4.47
N ALA A 20 -4.26 11.51 3.63
CA ALA A 20 -4.76 11.14 2.31
C ALA A 20 -5.89 10.11 2.38
N PHE A 21 -6.15 9.53 3.56
CA PHE A 21 -7.19 8.52 3.74
C PHE A 21 -8.51 9.13 4.27
N PRO A 22 -9.67 8.56 3.92
CA PRO A 22 -9.86 7.42 3.01
C PRO A 22 -9.57 7.76 1.55
N ALA A 23 -9.00 6.81 0.80
CA ALA A 23 -8.64 6.99 -0.60
C ALA A 23 -8.82 5.71 -1.42
N SER A 24 -9.16 5.89 -2.69
CA SER A 24 -9.16 4.84 -3.70
C SER A 24 -7.75 4.47 -4.16
N GLY A 25 -7.59 3.30 -4.79
CA GLY A 25 -6.30 2.89 -5.37
C GLY A 25 -5.71 3.91 -6.35
N GLU A 26 -6.56 4.61 -7.11
CA GLU A 26 -6.15 5.66 -8.05
C GLU A 26 -5.63 6.92 -7.32
N GLU A 27 -6.30 7.33 -6.25
CA GLU A 27 -5.86 8.45 -5.40
C GLU A 27 -4.54 8.13 -4.68
N LEU A 28 -4.37 6.89 -4.22
CA LEU A 28 -3.11 6.44 -3.61
C LEU A 28 -1.96 6.44 -4.62
N VAL A 29 -2.21 6.04 -5.88
CA VAL A 29 -1.21 6.14 -6.95
C VAL A 29 -0.80 7.59 -7.18
N ALA A 30 -1.76 8.51 -7.24
CA ALA A 30 -1.47 9.93 -7.41
C ALA A 30 -0.68 10.51 -6.22
N ALA A 31 -1.07 10.17 -4.99
CA ALA A 31 -0.37 10.59 -3.77
C ALA A 31 1.06 10.04 -3.72
N ALA A 32 1.25 8.76 -4.05
CA ALA A 32 2.58 8.14 -4.10
C ALA A 32 3.47 8.81 -5.16
N GLN A 33 2.95 9.11 -6.34
CA GLN A 33 3.69 9.85 -7.38
C GLN A 33 4.05 11.27 -6.94
N ALA A 34 3.13 11.98 -6.28
CA ALA A 34 3.38 13.31 -5.73
C ALA A 34 4.50 13.29 -4.67
N ASN A 35 4.58 12.21 -3.89
CA ASN A 35 5.65 11.97 -2.91
C ASN A 35 6.91 11.34 -3.50
N GLN A 36 7.05 11.31 -4.83
CA GLN A 36 8.19 10.72 -5.55
C GLN A 36 8.46 9.27 -5.15
N ALA A 37 7.40 8.49 -4.93
CA ALA A 37 7.52 7.08 -4.61
C ALA A 37 8.20 6.30 -5.75
N PRO A 38 9.01 5.29 -5.43
CA PRO A 38 9.60 4.40 -6.42
C PRO A 38 8.53 3.73 -7.31
N ASP A 39 8.87 3.44 -8.58
CA ASP A 39 7.96 2.78 -9.52
C ASP A 39 7.41 1.45 -9.00
N VAL A 40 8.21 0.71 -8.21
CA VAL A 40 7.76 -0.55 -7.57
C VAL A 40 6.60 -0.34 -6.61
N VAL A 41 6.55 0.79 -5.90
CA VAL A 41 5.44 1.14 -5.00
C VAL A 41 4.22 1.51 -5.83
N VAL A 42 4.40 2.34 -6.85
CA VAL A 42 3.33 2.78 -7.76
C VAL A 42 2.69 1.60 -8.49
N ASP A 43 3.49 0.69 -9.03
CA ASP A 43 3.03 -0.52 -9.71
C ASP A 43 2.23 -1.44 -8.77
N ARG A 44 2.62 -1.48 -7.49
CA ARG A 44 1.89 -2.26 -6.49
C ARG A 44 0.55 -1.64 -6.13
N LEU A 45 0.49 -0.31 -6.00
CA LEU A 45 -0.77 0.42 -5.78
C LEU A 45 -1.72 0.30 -6.99
N ARG A 46 -1.20 0.25 -8.21
CA ARG A 46 -1.99 -0.01 -9.43
C ARG A 46 -2.65 -1.38 -9.48
N ARG A 47 -2.14 -2.35 -8.72
CA ARG A 47 -2.69 -3.72 -8.64
C ARG A 47 -3.78 -3.86 -7.57
N LEU A 48 -4.08 -2.80 -6.82
CA LEU A 48 -5.16 -2.79 -5.85
C LEU A 48 -6.53 -2.95 -6.54
N PRO A 49 -7.52 -3.54 -5.86
CA PRO A 49 -8.88 -3.66 -6.39
C PRO A 49 -9.46 -2.27 -6.69
N ALA A 50 -9.94 -2.11 -7.92
CA ALA A 50 -10.62 -0.89 -8.34
C ALA A 50 -12.02 -0.79 -7.71
N GLY A 51 -12.44 0.43 -7.38
CA GLY A 51 -13.76 0.69 -6.78
C GLY A 51 -13.85 0.43 -5.28
N GLU A 52 -12.74 0.09 -4.62
CA GLU A 52 -12.63 0.00 -3.17
C GLU A 52 -11.89 1.22 -2.60
N GLN A 53 -12.30 1.64 -1.40
CA GLN A 53 -11.62 2.69 -0.64
C GLN A 53 -10.87 2.05 0.52
N PHE A 54 -9.63 2.47 0.69
CA PHE A 54 -8.78 2.02 1.78
C PHE A 54 -8.87 3.05 2.90
N GLU A 55 -8.99 2.59 4.14
CA GLU A 55 -9.13 3.49 5.31
C GLU A 55 -7.79 3.91 5.89
N ASN A 56 -6.73 3.14 5.63
CA ASN A 56 -5.39 3.38 6.15
C ASN A 56 -4.34 2.56 5.40
N THR A 57 -3.06 2.86 5.66
CA THR A 57 -1.93 2.16 5.04
C THR A 57 -1.88 0.65 5.33
N GLN A 58 -2.41 0.17 6.46
CA GLN A 58 -2.41 -1.28 6.75
C GLN A 58 -3.38 -2.02 5.83
N ASP A 59 -4.51 -1.41 5.52
CA ASP A 59 -5.50 -1.95 4.59
C ASP A 59 -4.91 -2.04 3.18
N VAL A 60 -4.22 -0.98 2.75
CA VAL A 60 -3.45 -0.94 1.50
C VAL A 60 -2.37 -2.03 1.46
N ALA A 61 -1.58 -2.16 2.54
CA ALA A 61 -0.52 -3.16 2.61
C ALA A 61 -1.09 -4.59 2.50
N ARG A 62 -2.19 -4.88 3.20
CA ARG A 62 -2.89 -6.17 3.09
C ARG A 62 -3.36 -6.43 1.67
N ALA A 63 -4.04 -5.46 1.03
CA ALA A 63 -4.53 -5.60 -0.34
C ALA A 63 -3.39 -5.70 -1.37
N ALA A 64 -2.25 -5.08 -1.10
CA ALA A 64 -1.01 -5.21 -1.86
C ALA A 64 -0.28 -6.56 -1.65
N GLY A 65 -0.80 -7.46 -0.82
CA GLY A 65 -0.19 -8.76 -0.49
C GLY A 65 1.01 -8.66 0.46
N LEU A 66 1.16 -7.54 1.18
CA LEU A 66 2.17 -7.33 2.21
C LEU A 66 1.51 -7.52 3.58
N GLY A 67 1.69 -8.71 4.17
CA GLY A 67 1.12 -9.02 5.49
C GLY A 67 0.15 -10.19 5.54
N THR A 68 0.09 -11.03 4.51
CA THR A 68 -0.55 -12.35 4.68
C THR A 68 0.55 -13.40 4.76
N GLU A 69 0.90 -13.76 5.98
CA GLU A 69 1.25 -15.15 6.27
C GLU A 69 0.05 -16.01 5.86
N GLU A 70 -0.07 -16.32 4.58
CA GLU A 70 -0.75 -17.55 4.21
C GLU A 70 0.06 -18.65 4.88
N ARG A 71 -0.48 -19.17 5.98
CA ARG A 71 -0.15 -20.48 6.51
C ARG A 71 -0.22 -21.47 5.35
N ARG A 72 0.88 -21.66 4.63
CA ARG A 72 1.06 -22.81 3.78
C ARG A 72 1.41 -23.95 4.73
N THR A 73 0.41 -24.83 4.90
CA THR A 73 0.37 -26.03 5.73
C THR A 73 1.66 -26.82 5.77
#